data_AF-A0A3E3DVH8-F1
#
_entry.id   AF-A0A3E3DVH8-F1
#
_cell.length_a   1.000
_cell.length_b   1.000
_cell.length_c   1.000
_cell.angle_alpha   90.00
_cell.angle_beta   90.00
_cell.angle_gamma   90.00
#
_symmetry.space_group_name_H-M   'P 1'
#
loop_
_entity.id
_entity.type
_entity.pdbx_description
1 polymer ?
#
loop_
_entity_poly.entity_id
_entity_poly.type
_entity_poly.pdbx_seq_one_letter_code
_entity_poly.pdbx_strand_id
1 'polypeptide(L)'
;MKRYKKKKKFFIIITSILVILLLINFSPKSRYTILLDPGHGGKLSADKGATGVDKEKTFEYTLNDSVTLKLAEALKKEGYKVKFIREPGKDEKEVSLTKRTKITNRIKPDLFISIHHDSTGTVNNKSGYTIYYSSYKANLDNQDIYIEENGHKYPFIKEVMENGITTVYYLDAAKIKTSKGRSSVIVKDKSPCEVAKKSIKFANILNDQMNKLDYITPLVGSKRNAVKDNNFRVLRMANYPGVLIECGFLSNKNEVEQIKNEENQDKLVNKIVKSVNKYF
;
A
#
# COMPACT_ATOMS: atom_id res chain seq x y z
N MET A 1 52.43 -38.04 -12.66
CA MET A 1 51.38 -37.30 -13.42
C MET A 1 49.92 -37.60 -13.01
N LYS A 2 49.48 -38.86 -12.85
CA LYS A 2 48.08 -39.21 -12.52
C LYS A 2 47.56 -38.66 -11.17
N ARG A 3 48.39 -38.62 -10.12
CA ARG A 3 48.01 -38.17 -8.76
C ARG A 3 47.71 -36.65 -8.70
N TYR A 4 48.40 -35.86 -9.50
CA TYR A 4 48.19 -34.40 -9.61
C TYR A 4 46.86 -34.07 -10.32
N LYS A 5 46.51 -34.82 -11.38
CA LYS A 5 45.22 -34.69 -12.08
C LYS A 5 44.01 -35.03 -11.18
N LYS A 6 44.14 -36.02 -10.27
CA LYS A 6 43.10 -36.34 -9.27
C LYS A 6 42.88 -35.21 -8.25
N LYS A 7 43.96 -34.62 -7.71
CA LYS A 7 43.86 -33.48 -6.78
C LYS A 7 43.22 -32.25 -7.44
N LYS A 8 43.55 -31.95 -8.70
CA LYS A 8 42.96 -30.83 -9.45
C LYS A 8 41.46 -31.04 -9.74
N LYS A 9 41.04 -32.26 -10.11
CA LYS A 9 39.61 -32.60 -10.26
C LYS A 9 38.83 -32.50 -8.94
N PHE A 10 39.41 -32.96 -7.84
CA PHE A 10 38.78 -32.89 -6.51
C PHE A 10 38.61 -31.43 -6.03
N PHE A 11 39.63 -30.59 -6.24
CA PHE A 11 39.55 -29.16 -5.92
C PHE A 11 38.48 -28.44 -6.73
N ILE A 12 38.38 -28.73 -8.05
CA ILE A 12 37.33 -28.17 -8.92
C ILE A 12 35.94 -28.55 -8.40
N ILE A 13 35.72 -29.83 -8.05
CA ILE A 13 34.43 -30.30 -7.53
C ILE A 13 34.05 -29.58 -6.23
N ILE A 14 34.99 -29.44 -5.28
CA ILE A 14 34.74 -28.71 -4.03
C ILE A 14 34.41 -27.24 -4.30
N THR A 15 35.17 -26.56 -5.18
CA THR A 15 34.88 -25.16 -5.51
C THR A 15 33.53 -25.00 -6.22
N SER A 16 33.15 -25.93 -7.09
CA SER A 16 31.84 -25.92 -7.76
C SER A 16 30.70 -26.16 -6.77
N ILE A 17 30.85 -27.08 -5.81
CA ILE A 17 29.87 -27.30 -4.74
C ILE A 17 29.76 -26.06 -3.85
N LEU A 18 30.88 -25.41 -3.52
CA LEU A 18 30.88 -24.18 -2.71
C LEU A 18 30.18 -23.02 -3.43
N VAL A 19 30.40 -22.86 -4.74
CA VAL A 19 29.73 -21.84 -5.57
C VAL A 19 28.24 -22.15 -5.70
N ILE A 20 27.85 -23.41 -5.88
CA ILE A 20 26.43 -23.82 -5.90
C ILE A 20 25.77 -23.53 -4.55
N LEU A 21 26.44 -23.84 -3.42
CA LEU A 21 25.94 -23.52 -2.07
C LEU A 21 25.85 -22.01 -1.82
N LEU A 22 26.78 -21.21 -2.35
CA LEU A 22 26.72 -19.74 -2.30
C LEU A 22 25.56 -19.18 -3.16
N LEU A 23 25.28 -19.77 -4.32
CA LEU A 23 24.15 -19.41 -5.17
C LEU A 23 22.80 -19.82 -4.55
N ILE A 24 22.76 -20.92 -3.80
CA ILE A 24 21.55 -21.38 -3.07
C ILE A 24 21.17 -20.41 -1.94
N ASN A 25 22.14 -19.71 -1.33
CA ASN A 25 21.89 -18.76 -0.24
C ASN A 25 21.42 -17.36 -0.72
N PHE A 26 21.41 -17.09 -2.03
CA PHE A 26 20.87 -15.85 -2.56
C PHE A 26 19.42 -16.03 -2.97
N SER A 27 18.48 -15.76 -2.05
CA SER A 27 17.07 -15.68 -2.44
C SER A 27 16.91 -14.54 -3.46
N PRO A 28 16.42 -14.80 -4.69
CA PRO A 28 16.25 -13.77 -5.71
C PRO A 28 15.23 -12.70 -5.29
N LYS A 29 14.46 -12.92 -4.22
CA LYS A 29 13.53 -11.97 -3.62
C LYS A 29 14.23 -10.92 -2.74
N SER A 30 15.42 -11.21 -2.23
CA SER A 30 16.20 -10.31 -1.34
C SER A 30 16.72 -9.05 -2.03
N ARG A 31 16.64 -8.97 -3.37
CA ARG A 31 16.91 -7.74 -4.12
C ARG A 31 15.76 -6.73 -4.01
N TYR A 32 14.53 -7.21 -3.76
CA TYR A 32 13.35 -6.36 -3.72
C TYR A 32 13.10 -5.81 -2.32
N THR A 33 12.84 -4.51 -2.24
CA THR A 33 12.48 -3.80 -1.03
C THR A 33 10.98 -3.50 -1.02
N ILE A 34 10.27 -4.06 -0.04
CA ILE A 34 8.86 -3.76 0.25
C ILE A 34 8.82 -2.75 1.40
N LEU A 35 8.23 -1.59 1.14
CA LEU A 35 8.02 -0.56 2.15
C LEU A 35 6.59 -0.63 2.66
N LEU A 36 6.44 -0.89 3.96
CA LEU A 36 5.16 -0.97 4.63
C LEU A 36 4.86 0.33 5.39
N ASP A 37 3.62 0.77 5.31
CA ASP A 37 3.13 1.99 5.94
C ASP A 37 1.92 1.65 6.81
N PRO A 38 2.11 1.45 8.12
CA PRO A 38 0.98 1.37 9.02
C PRO A 38 0.35 2.77 9.11
N GLY A 39 -0.89 2.90 8.66
CA GLY A 39 -1.64 4.14 8.64
C GLY A 39 -1.71 4.81 10.02
N HIS A 40 -1.90 6.14 10.04
CA HIS A 40 -1.98 6.94 11.27
C HIS A 40 -0.72 6.84 12.13
N GLY A 41 -0.71 7.40 13.35
CA GLY A 41 0.42 7.28 14.27
C GLY A 41 0.14 6.30 15.42
N GLY A 42 1.19 5.90 16.13
CA GLY A 42 1.10 5.01 17.30
C GLY A 42 0.37 5.64 18.49
N LYS A 43 0.43 5.00 19.65
CA LYS A 43 -0.36 5.38 20.85
C LYS A 43 -0.20 6.85 21.28
N LEU A 44 1.00 7.40 21.13
CA LEU A 44 1.33 8.79 21.50
C LEU A 44 1.00 9.82 20.42
N SER A 45 0.51 9.39 19.25
CA SER A 45 0.06 10.27 18.17
C SER A 45 -1.30 10.88 18.47
N ALA A 46 -1.50 12.12 18.02
CA ALA A 46 -2.82 12.74 17.98
C ALA A 46 -3.70 12.12 16.89
N ASP A 47 -3.10 11.74 15.76
CA ASP A 47 -3.76 11.00 14.70
C ASP A 47 -3.74 9.49 15.00
N LYS A 48 -4.84 8.98 15.56
CA LYS A 48 -5.06 7.54 15.86
C LYS A 48 -5.92 6.84 14.79
N GLY A 49 -6.32 7.58 13.75
CA GLY A 49 -7.32 7.14 12.79
C GLY A 49 -8.71 7.04 13.39
N ALA A 50 -9.55 6.20 12.77
CA ALA A 50 -10.90 5.97 13.24
C ALA A 50 -10.96 5.19 14.57
N THR A 51 -12.09 5.33 15.27
CA THR A 51 -12.42 4.53 16.47
C THR A 51 -13.58 3.61 16.13
N GLY A 52 -13.42 2.34 16.48
CA GLY A 52 -14.38 1.28 16.31
C GLY A 52 -15.68 1.51 17.09
N VAL A 53 -16.76 0.99 16.53
CA VAL A 53 -18.09 1.02 17.16
C VAL A 53 -18.32 -0.16 18.10
N ASP A 54 -17.32 -1.04 18.24
CA ASP A 54 -17.27 -2.14 19.18
C ASP A 54 -17.21 -1.67 20.64
N LYS A 55 -17.39 -2.61 21.56
CA LYS A 55 -17.37 -2.32 23.01
C LYS A 55 -16.01 -1.82 23.47
N GLU A 56 -14.93 -2.32 22.87
CA GLU A 56 -13.54 -2.02 23.25
C GLU A 56 -13.03 -0.71 22.65
N LYS A 57 -13.81 -0.06 21.75
CA LYS A 57 -13.40 1.17 21.06
C LYS A 57 -12.06 1.00 20.34
N THR A 58 -11.96 -0.05 19.53
CA THR A 58 -10.73 -0.40 18.81
C THR A 58 -10.25 0.77 17.98
N PHE A 59 -9.00 1.20 18.14
CA PHE A 59 -8.43 2.27 17.32
C PHE A 59 -7.87 1.73 16.02
N GLU A 60 -7.98 2.49 14.94
CA GLU A 60 -7.49 2.08 13.62
C GLU A 60 -5.98 1.78 13.61
N TYR A 61 -5.18 2.62 14.27
CA TYR A 61 -3.73 2.43 14.31
C TYR A 61 -3.32 1.07 14.92
N THR A 62 -4.10 0.51 15.86
CA THR A 62 -3.75 -0.78 16.49
C THR A 62 -3.95 -1.92 15.50
N LEU A 63 -5.00 -1.88 14.68
CA LEU A 63 -5.21 -2.85 13.61
C LEU A 63 -4.18 -2.70 12.49
N ASN A 64 -3.87 -1.46 12.11
CA ASN A 64 -2.86 -1.17 11.10
C ASN A 64 -1.48 -1.70 11.53
N ASP A 65 -1.11 -1.51 12.79
CA ASP A 65 0.13 -2.04 13.37
C ASP A 65 0.13 -3.57 13.40
N SER A 66 -0.95 -4.19 13.87
CA SER A 66 -1.08 -5.66 13.94
C SER A 66 -0.90 -6.32 12.57
N VAL A 67 -1.69 -5.89 11.58
CA VAL A 67 -1.61 -6.42 10.21
C VAL A 67 -0.23 -6.15 9.59
N THR A 68 0.35 -4.98 9.82
CA THR A 68 1.68 -4.62 9.30
C THR A 68 2.79 -5.49 9.89
N LEU A 69 2.75 -5.80 11.20
CA LEU A 69 3.71 -6.69 11.85
C LEU A 69 3.66 -8.11 11.28
N LYS A 70 2.45 -8.69 11.20
CA LYS A 70 2.24 -10.02 10.60
C LYS A 70 2.70 -10.07 9.15
N LEU A 71 2.35 -9.04 8.36
CA LEU A 71 2.77 -8.93 6.97
C LEU A 71 4.29 -8.83 6.82
N ALA A 72 4.93 -8.04 7.66
CA ALA A 72 6.38 -7.88 7.65
C ALA A 72 7.09 -9.20 7.96
N GLU A 73 6.62 -9.94 8.96
CA GLU A 73 7.18 -11.25 9.31
C GLU A 73 7.04 -12.23 8.14
N ALA A 74 5.84 -12.32 7.55
CA ALA A 74 5.58 -13.22 6.43
C ALA A 74 6.40 -12.87 5.18
N LEU A 75 6.53 -11.58 4.84
CA LEU A 75 7.37 -11.14 3.72
C LEU A 75 8.87 -11.37 3.96
N LYS A 76 9.35 -11.19 5.20
CA LYS A 76 10.74 -11.50 5.58
C LYS A 76 11.01 -13.01 5.45
N LYS A 77 10.07 -13.87 5.86
CA LYS A 77 10.14 -15.33 5.68
C LYS A 77 10.23 -15.74 4.20
N GLU A 78 9.55 -15.00 3.31
CA GLU A 78 9.67 -15.17 1.85
C GLU A 78 11.01 -14.67 1.28
N GLY A 79 11.81 -13.96 2.08
CA GLY A 79 13.14 -13.45 1.70
C GLY A 79 13.15 -12.04 1.14
N TYR A 80 12.06 -11.26 1.26
CA TYR A 80 12.04 -9.85 0.86
C TYR A 80 12.75 -8.96 1.88
N LYS A 81 13.33 -7.84 1.41
CA LYS A 81 13.75 -6.76 2.30
C LYS A 81 12.52 -5.95 2.69
N VAL A 82 12.18 -5.92 3.98
CA VAL A 82 11.05 -5.13 4.49
C VAL A 82 11.56 -3.92 5.24
N LYS A 83 11.01 -2.74 4.91
CA LYS A 83 11.24 -1.48 5.61
C LYS A 83 9.90 -0.88 6.01
N PHE A 84 9.92 0.06 6.94
CA PHE A 84 8.71 0.74 7.41
C PHE A 84 8.79 2.26 7.24
N ILE A 85 7.64 2.90 7.04
CA ILE A 85 7.50 4.37 7.15
C ILE A 85 7.64 4.83 8.61
N ARG A 86 7.04 4.07 9.52
CA ARG A 86 7.20 4.14 10.98
C ARG A 86 7.18 2.72 11.53
N GLU A 87 7.89 2.47 12.61
CA GLU A 87 7.89 1.14 13.23
C GLU A 87 6.50 0.86 13.84
N PRO A 88 5.81 -0.23 13.45
CA PRO A 88 4.53 -0.61 14.05
C PRO A 88 4.72 -1.01 15.53
N GLY A 89 3.76 -0.66 16.38
CA GLY A 89 3.81 -0.96 17.82
C GLY A 89 4.74 -0.07 18.64
N LYS A 90 5.45 0.88 18.02
CA LYS A 90 6.24 1.88 18.75
C LYS A 90 5.44 3.15 19.01
N ASP A 91 5.63 3.66 20.22
CA ASP A 91 5.06 4.92 20.71
C ASP A 91 5.84 6.11 20.11
N GLU A 92 5.71 6.30 18.80
CA GLU A 92 6.35 7.40 18.08
C GLU A 92 5.40 8.59 17.88
N LYS A 93 5.99 9.79 17.81
CA LYS A 93 5.27 11.02 17.41
C LYS A 93 4.75 10.88 15.98
N GLU A 94 3.67 11.59 15.70
CA GLU A 94 2.97 11.58 14.41
C GLU A 94 3.91 11.69 13.19
N VAL A 95 3.67 10.85 12.18
CA VAL A 95 4.33 10.94 10.86
C VAL A 95 3.35 11.53 9.85
N SER A 96 3.50 12.82 9.59
CA SER A 96 2.65 13.54 8.62
C SER A 96 2.74 12.94 7.22
N LEU A 97 1.67 13.05 6.42
CA LEU A 97 1.62 12.52 5.04
C LEU A 97 2.78 13.00 4.16
N THR A 98 3.22 14.25 4.35
CA THR A 98 4.39 14.83 3.65
C THR A 98 5.68 14.12 4.07
N LYS A 99 5.85 13.82 5.36
CA LYS A 99 7.00 13.06 5.85
C LYS A 99 6.99 11.63 5.32
N ARG A 100 5.82 10.95 5.31
CA ARG A 100 5.67 9.60 4.72
C ARG A 100 6.16 9.57 3.27
N THR A 101 5.68 10.51 2.46
CA THR A 101 6.08 10.67 1.05
C THR A 101 7.59 10.87 0.91
N LYS A 102 8.19 11.77 1.70
CA LYS A 102 9.64 12.02 1.68
C LYS A 102 10.42 10.75 2.04
N ILE A 103 9.96 9.99 3.03
CA ILE A 103 10.56 8.72 3.42
C ILE A 103 10.47 7.71 2.25
N THR A 104 9.29 7.54 1.65
CA THR A 104 9.10 6.64 0.50
C THR A 104 10.07 6.96 -0.64
N ASN A 105 10.13 8.23 -1.04
CA ASN A 105 10.98 8.66 -2.15
C ASN A 105 12.49 8.58 -1.83
N ARG A 106 12.86 8.65 -0.56
CA ARG A 106 14.24 8.43 -0.09
C ARG A 106 14.60 6.95 -0.02
N ILE A 107 13.68 6.09 0.43
CA ILE A 107 13.91 4.64 0.55
C ILE A 107 14.00 3.98 -0.82
N LYS A 108 13.23 4.48 -1.80
CA LYS A 108 13.16 3.94 -3.16
C LYS A 108 12.74 2.47 -3.22
N PRO A 109 11.58 2.10 -2.63
CA PRO A 109 11.14 0.72 -2.61
C PRO A 109 10.73 0.23 -4.00
N ASP A 110 10.78 -1.08 -4.20
CA ASP A 110 10.21 -1.73 -5.39
C ASP A 110 8.67 -1.78 -5.32
N LEU A 111 8.13 -1.79 -4.10
CA LEU A 111 6.70 -1.74 -3.83
C LEU A 111 6.41 -1.08 -2.48
N PHE A 112 5.44 -0.16 -2.47
CA PHE A 112 4.91 0.49 -1.28
C PHE A 112 3.50 -0.05 -0.96
N ILE A 113 3.25 -0.42 0.30
CA ILE A 113 1.93 -0.91 0.75
C ILE A 113 1.55 -0.16 2.02
N SER A 114 0.45 0.59 1.97
CA SER A 114 -0.13 1.27 3.13
C SER A 114 -1.34 0.48 3.64
N ILE A 115 -1.41 0.26 4.96
CA ILE A 115 -2.44 -0.53 5.63
C ILE A 115 -3.33 0.40 6.46
N HIS A 116 -4.63 0.32 6.22
CA HIS A 116 -5.67 1.13 6.85
C HIS A 116 -6.93 0.30 7.14
N HIS A 117 -7.82 0.85 7.96
CA HIS A 117 -9.18 0.35 8.12
C HIS A 117 -10.17 1.52 8.07
N ASP A 118 -11.17 1.41 7.20
CA ASP A 118 -12.08 2.51 6.88
C ASP A 118 -13.08 2.75 8.02
N SER A 119 -13.73 3.90 7.99
CA SER A 119 -14.86 4.22 8.85
C SER A 119 -15.67 5.34 8.23
N THR A 120 -16.97 5.26 8.38
CA THR A 120 -17.90 6.36 8.07
C THR A 120 -18.06 7.35 9.22
N GLY A 121 -17.38 7.14 10.36
CA GLY A 121 -17.47 7.98 11.56
C GLY A 121 -18.71 7.73 12.43
N THR A 122 -19.72 7.04 11.92
CA THR A 122 -20.95 6.66 12.63
C THR A 122 -21.29 5.19 12.41
N VAL A 123 -22.03 4.59 13.36
CA VAL A 123 -22.47 3.19 13.28
C VAL A 123 -23.32 2.96 12.03
N ASN A 124 -22.95 2.01 11.18
CA ASN A 124 -23.79 1.56 10.06
C ASN A 124 -23.43 0.14 9.57
N ASN A 125 -23.99 -0.25 8.43
CA ASN A 125 -23.79 -1.55 7.80
C ASN A 125 -22.83 -1.52 6.59
N LYS A 126 -22.14 -0.39 6.33
CA LYS A 126 -21.15 -0.33 5.25
C LYS A 126 -20.04 -1.32 5.55
N SER A 127 -19.64 -2.12 4.56
CA SER A 127 -18.71 -3.22 4.74
C SER A 127 -17.87 -3.49 3.50
N GLY A 128 -16.81 -4.23 3.72
CA GLY A 128 -15.91 -4.76 2.71
C GLY A 128 -14.59 -4.00 2.60
N TYR A 129 -13.62 -4.62 1.94
CA TYR A 129 -12.30 -4.03 1.73
C TYR A 129 -12.26 -3.15 0.47
N THR A 130 -11.31 -2.22 0.42
CA THR A 130 -11.01 -1.41 -0.78
C THR A 130 -9.50 -1.34 -1.01
N ILE A 131 -9.07 -1.39 -2.27
CA ILE A 131 -7.67 -1.24 -2.66
C ILE A 131 -7.56 0.03 -3.49
N TYR A 132 -6.74 0.97 -3.03
CA TYR A 132 -6.52 2.22 -3.71
C TYR A 132 -5.16 2.25 -4.39
N TYR A 133 -5.14 2.79 -5.61
CA TYR A 133 -3.93 3.21 -6.32
C TYR A 133 -4.10 4.67 -6.73
N SER A 134 -3.06 5.27 -7.32
CA SER A 134 -3.20 6.57 -7.99
C SER A 134 -2.71 6.46 -9.43
N SER A 135 -3.58 6.77 -10.39
CA SER A 135 -3.18 6.92 -11.80
C SER A 135 -2.25 8.11 -11.98
N TYR A 136 -2.55 9.21 -11.28
CA TYR A 136 -1.78 10.44 -11.30
C TYR A 136 -0.59 10.40 -10.33
N LYS A 137 0.62 10.54 -10.87
CA LYS A 137 1.88 10.57 -10.12
C LYS A 137 2.54 11.94 -10.27
N ALA A 138 2.16 12.92 -9.47
CA ALA A 138 2.48 14.34 -9.73
C ALA A 138 3.98 14.68 -9.84
N ASN A 139 4.86 13.87 -9.24
CA ASN A 139 6.31 14.06 -9.31
C ASN A 139 6.95 13.42 -10.55
N LEU A 140 6.19 12.66 -11.33
CA LEU A 140 6.67 11.85 -12.45
C LEU A 140 5.98 12.21 -13.75
N ASP A 141 4.68 12.49 -13.70
CA ASP A 141 3.86 12.76 -14.87
C ASP A 141 2.82 13.83 -14.57
N ASN A 142 2.73 14.78 -15.50
CA ASN A 142 1.78 15.88 -15.48
C ASN A 142 1.18 16.15 -16.88
N GLN A 143 1.26 15.16 -17.78
CA GLN A 143 0.65 15.21 -19.10
C GLN A 143 -0.70 14.48 -19.10
N ASP A 144 -1.62 14.89 -19.98
CA ASP A 144 -2.97 14.29 -20.12
C ASP A 144 -3.79 14.19 -18.80
N ILE A 145 -3.50 15.09 -17.86
CA ILE A 145 -4.16 15.13 -16.56
C ILE A 145 -5.53 15.80 -16.68
N TYR A 146 -6.52 15.20 -16.03
CA TYR A 146 -7.86 15.76 -15.92
C TYR A 146 -8.40 15.57 -14.51
N ILE A 147 -9.47 16.32 -14.23
CA ILE A 147 -10.17 16.29 -12.96
C ILE A 147 -11.51 15.62 -13.15
N GLU A 148 -11.88 14.73 -12.24
CA GLU A 148 -13.21 14.15 -12.14
C GLU A 148 -13.90 14.65 -10.87
N GLU A 149 -15.05 15.30 -11.03
CA GLU A 149 -15.91 15.76 -9.93
C GLU A 149 -17.36 15.44 -10.30
N ASN A 150 -18.05 14.66 -9.46
CA ASN A 150 -19.44 14.22 -9.66
C ASN A 150 -19.71 13.60 -11.05
N GLY A 151 -18.73 12.88 -11.61
CA GLY A 151 -18.83 12.23 -12.93
C GLY A 151 -18.51 13.14 -14.13
N HIS A 152 -18.27 14.43 -13.91
CA HIS A 152 -17.86 15.36 -14.95
C HIS A 152 -16.33 15.47 -15.03
N LYS A 153 -15.81 15.73 -16.23
CA LYS A 153 -14.38 15.89 -16.48
C LYS A 153 -14.02 17.35 -16.75
N TYR A 154 -12.97 17.82 -16.10
CA TYR A 154 -12.47 19.18 -16.23
C TYR A 154 -10.97 19.20 -16.55
N PRO A 155 -10.49 20.14 -17.39
CA PRO A 155 -9.06 20.33 -17.61
C PRO A 155 -8.33 20.66 -16.31
N PHE A 156 -7.29 19.89 -15.98
CA PHE A 156 -6.39 20.19 -14.89
C PHE A 156 -5.48 21.37 -15.25
N ILE A 157 -5.20 22.24 -14.28
CA ILE A 157 -4.27 23.36 -14.45
C ILE A 157 -2.99 23.11 -13.67
N LYS A 158 -3.10 22.93 -12.34
CA LYS A 158 -1.96 22.66 -11.46
C LYS A 158 -2.39 22.16 -10.08
N GLU A 159 -1.47 21.53 -9.37
CA GLU A 159 -1.57 21.22 -7.94
C GLU A 159 -0.51 22.03 -7.19
N VAL A 160 -0.89 22.69 -6.11
CA VAL A 160 0.01 23.45 -5.23
C VAL A 160 -0.16 22.97 -3.80
N MET A 161 0.94 22.90 -3.05
CA MET A 161 0.92 22.57 -1.63
C MET A 161 1.47 23.73 -0.80
N GLU A 162 0.64 24.25 0.10
CA GLU A 162 0.99 25.34 1.02
C GLU A 162 0.56 24.94 2.44
N ASN A 163 1.48 25.04 3.41
CA ASN A 163 1.24 24.70 4.81
C ASN A 163 0.57 23.33 5.04
N GLY A 164 0.94 22.34 4.22
CA GLY A 164 0.40 20.97 4.29
C GLY A 164 -0.98 20.78 3.65
N ILE A 165 -1.60 21.85 3.13
CA ILE A 165 -2.86 21.83 2.41
C ILE A 165 -2.56 21.75 0.91
N THR A 166 -3.18 20.78 0.24
CA THR A 166 -3.12 20.68 -1.22
C THR A 166 -4.27 21.49 -1.82
N THR A 167 -3.98 22.30 -2.82
CA THR A 167 -4.97 22.99 -3.65
C THR A 167 -4.81 22.54 -5.10
N VAL A 168 -5.88 22.01 -5.69
CA VAL A 168 -5.93 21.66 -7.11
C VAL A 168 -6.70 22.75 -7.86
N TYR A 169 -6.13 23.23 -8.96
CA TYR A 169 -6.71 24.24 -9.85
C TYR A 169 -7.18 23.56 -11.13
N TYR A 170 -8.38 23.89 -11.60
CA TYR A 170 -8.98 23.30 -12.80
C TYR A 170 -9.90 24.28 -13.52
N LEU A 171 -10.15 24.04 -14.80
CA LEU A 171 -10.99 24.90 -15.64
C LEU A 171 -12.41 24.34 -15.72
N ASP A 172 -13.41 25.16 -15.39
CA ASP A 172 -14.82 24.85 -15.58
C ASP A 172 -15.52 26.03 -16.26
N ALA A 173 -16.07 25.81 -17.46
CA ALA A 173 -16.75 26.83 -18.26
C ALA A 173 -15.96 28.15 -18.37
N ALA A 174 -14.68 28.05 -18.74
CA ALA A 174 -13.71 29.15 -18.84
C ALA A 174 -13.37 29.88 -17.51
N LYS A 175 -13.83 29.36 -16.36
CA LYS A 175 -13.48 29.88 -15.03
C LYS A 175 -12.50 28.94 -14.33
N ILE A 176 -11.49 29.51 -13.68
CA ILE A 176 -10.59 28.75 -12.82
C ILE A 176 -11.31 28.46 -11.50
N LYS A 177 -11.48 27.17 -11.20
CA LYS A 177 -11.97 26.66 -9.92
C LYS A 177 -10.84 26.04 -9.11
N THR A 178 -11.07 25.89 -7.82
CA THR A 178 -10.11 25.24 -6.91
C THR A 178 -10.79 24.24 -5.98
N SER A 179 -10.10 23.16 -5.66
CA SER A 179 -10.48 22.23 -4.59
C SER A 179 -9.32 22.12 -3.59
N LYS A 180 -9.60 22.33 -2.30
CA LYS A 180 -8.60 22.40 -1.23
C LYS A 180 -8.73 21.23 -0.25
N GLY A 181 -7.60 20.79 0.30
CA GLY A 181 -7.55 19.83 1.40
C GLY A 181 -7.88 18.39 0.99
N ARG A 182 -8.78 17.74 1.73
CA ARG A 182 -9.36 16.44 1.34
C ARG A 182 -10.29 16.70 0.15
N SER A 183 -9.67 16.73 -1.03
CA SER A 183 -10.27 17.26 -2.25
C SER A 183 -11.53 16.49 -2.63
N SER A 184 -12.61 17.23 -2.94
CA SER A 184 -13.83 16.70 -3.55
C SER A 184 -13.59 16.16 -4.97
N VAL A 185 -12.44 16.48 -5.56
CA VAL A 185 -12.11 16.16 -6.93
C VAL A 185 -11.04 15.08 -6.99
N ILE A 186 -11.13 14.22 -7.99
CA ILE A 186 -10.12 13.20 -8.28
C ILE A 186 -9.32 13.63 -9.49
N VAL A 187 -8.03 13.91 -9.29
CA VAL A 187 -7.04 14.10 -10.34
C VAL A 187 -6.69 12.75 -10.95
N LYS A 188 -6.90 12.60 -12.25
CA LYS A 188 -6.64 11.36 -12.98
C LYS A 188 -5.71 11.63 -14.15
N ASP A 189 -4.96 10.60 -14.49
CA ASP A 189 -4.08 10.58 -15.64
C ASP A 189 -4.69 9.68 -16.72
N LYS A 190 -4.92 10.23 -17.91
CA LYS A 190 -5.45 9.45 -19.04
C LYS A 190 -4.39 8.51 -19.64
N SER A 191 -3.11 8.85 -19.47
CA SER A 191 -1.95 8.15 -20.02
C SER A 191 -0.95 7.78 -18.91
N PRO A 192 -1.35 7.00 -17.87
CA PRO A 192 -0.55 6.86 -16.65
C PRO A 192 0.88 6.41 -16.90
N CYS A 193 1.84 7.03 -16.21
CA CYS A 193 3.25 6.63 -16.30
C CYS A 193 3.49 5.17 -15.84
N GLU A 194 4.66 4.61 -16.18
CA GLU A 194 4.98 3.19 -15.89
C GLU A 194 4.89 2.82 -14.39
N VAL A 195 5.17 3.77 -13.50
CA VAL A 195 5.03 3.58 -12.05
C VAL A 195 3.56 3.43 -11.64
N ALA A 196 2.67 4.23 -12.23
CA ALA A 196 1.23 4.12 -12.02
C ALA A 196 0.69 2.81 -12.59
N LYS A 197 1.07 2.43 -13.82
CA LYS A 197 0.71 1.14 -14.44
C LYS A 197 1.12 -0.06 -13.58
N LYS A 198 2.32 -0.03 -13.00
CA LYS A 198 2.80 -1.03 -12.05
C LYS A 198 1.94 -1.10 -10.78
N SER A 199 1.52 0.05 -10.25
CA SER A 199 0.61 0.12 -9.10
C SER A 199 -0.76 -0.50 -9.44
N ILE A 200 -1.32 -0.18 -10.62
CA ILE A 200 -2.57 -0.74 -11.13
C ILE A 200 -2.46 -2.26 -11.28
N LYS A 201 -1.37 -2.76 -11.87
CA LYS A 201 -1.11 -4.20 -12.00
C LYS A 201 -1.12 -4.89 -10.65
N PHE A 202 -0.40 -4.35 -9.66
CA PHE A 202 -0.37 -4.92 -8.31
C PHE A 202 -1.74 -4.88 -7.64
N ALA A 203 -2.47 -3.76 -7.74
CA ALA A 203 -3.79 -3.61 -7.16
C ALA A 203 -4.79 -4.66 -7.69
N ASN A 204 -4.76 -4.94 -8.99
CA ASN A 204 -5.61 -5.98 -9.58
C ASN A 204 -5.21 -7.39 -9.12
N ILE A 205 -3.91 -7.70 -9.07
CA ILE A 205 -3.43 -8.98 -8.52
C ILE A 205 -3.89 -9.17 -7.08
N LEU A 206 -3.84 -8.09 -6.29
CA LEU A 206 -4.25 -8.10 -4.90
C LEU A 206 -5.76 -8.33 -4.75
N ASN A 207 -6.58 -7.64 -5.55
CA ASN A 207 -8.04 -7.85 -5.59
C ASN A 207 -8.38 -9.30 -5.93
N ASP A 208 -7.71 -9.91 -6.91
CA ASP A 208 -7.92 -11.33 -7.26
C ASP A 208 -7.66 -12.30 -6.10
N GLN A 209 -6.67 -12.01 -5.24
CA GLN A 209 -6.38 -12.85 -4.08
C GLN A 209 -7.33 -12.56 -2.92
N MET A 210 -7.63 -11.28 -2.64
CA MET A 210 -8.52 -10.88 -1.56
C MET A 210 -9.99 -11.25 -1.83
N ASN A 211 -10.39 -11.38 -3.09
CA ASN A 211 -11.69 -11.94 -3.50
C ASN A 211 -11.94 -13.38 -3.02
N LYS A 212 -10.89 -14.06 -2.54
CA LYS A 212 -10.93 -15.43 -2.02
C LYS A 212 -10.85 -15.48 -0.49
N LEU A 213 -11.11 -14.36 0.19
CA LEU A 213 -11.33 -14.32 1.63
C LEU A 213 -12.75 -14.79 1.93
N ASP A 214 -12.92 -15.50 3.03
CA ASP A 214 -14.16 -16.11 3.50
C ASP A 214 -14.91 -15.26 4.53
N TYR A 215 -14.20 -14.35 5.21
CA TYR A 215 -14.75 -13.51 6.27
C TYR A 215 -15.10 -12.08 5.83
N ILE A 216 -14.58 -11.62 4.69
CA ILE A 216 -14.80 -10.28 4.16
C ILE A 216 -14.93 -10.30 2.64
N THR A 217 -15.76 -9.40 2.11
CA THR A 217 -16.00 -9.24 0.67
C THR A 217 -15.43 -7.92 0.17
N PRO A 218 -15.27 -7.73 -1.16
CA PRO A 218 -15.06 -6.40 -1.73
C PRO A 218 -16.13 -5.43 -1.27
N LEU A 219 -15.79 -4.16 -1.12
CA LEU A 219 -16.73 -3.08 -0.76
C LEU A 219 -18.12 -3.30 -1.41
N VAL A 220 -19.18 -3.28 -0.60
CA VAL A 220 -20.54 -3.51 -1.10
C VAL A 220 -20.87 -2.57 -2.26
N GLY A 221 -21.45 -3.13 -3.33
CA GLY A 221 -21.75 -2.40 -4.57
C GLY A 221 -20.61 -2.35 -5.60
N SER A 222 -19.42 -2.85 -5.27
CA SER A 222 -18.24 -2.82 -6.16
C SER A 222 -18.21 -3.90 -7.26
N LYS A 223 -19.24 -4.76 -7.36
CA LYS A 223 -19.30 -5.89 -8.32
C LYS A 223 -18.04 -6.78 -8.30
N ARG A 224 -17.49 -7.04 -7.11
CA ARG A 224 -16.24 -7.79 -6.86
C ARG A 224 -14.94 -7.13 -7.35
N ASN A 225 -14.99 -5.85 -7.71
CA ASN A 225 -13.81 -5.06 -8.02
C ASN A 225 -13.65 -3.91 -7.01
N ALA A 226 -12.92 -4.19 -5.94
CA ALA A 226 -12.62 -3.22 -4.90
C ALA A 226 -11.42 -2.32 -5.25
N VAL A 227 -10.89 -2.38 -6.48
CA VAL A 227 -9.78 -1.52 -6.93
C VAL A 227 -10.31 -0.15 -7.33
N LYS A 228 -9.78 0.92 -6.72
CA LYS A 228 -10.20 2.31 -6.98
C LYS A 228 -9.00 3.23 -7.20
N ASP A 229 -9.14 4.10 -8.19
CA ASP A 229 -8.23 5.23 -8.34
C ASP A 229 -8.56 6.31 -7.31
N ASN A 230 -7.54 6.87 -6.66
CA ASN A 230 -7.70 7.92 -5.67
C ASN A 230 -6.42 8.77 -5.58
N ASN A 231 -6.54 9.97 -5.02
CA ASN A 231 -5.44 10.89 -4.84
C ASN A 231 -4.94 10.90 -3.39
N PHE A 232 -4.83 9.74 -2.74
CA PHE A 232 -4.17 9.72 -1.43
C PHE A 232 -2.72 10.22 -1.57
N ARG A 233 -2.32 11.15 -0.69
CA ARG A 233 -1.03 11.85 -0.80
C ARG A 233 0.13 10.87 -0.82
N VAL A 234 0.07 9.85 0.04
CA VAL A 234 1.06 8.78 0.13
C VAL A 234 1.21 7.96 -1.16
N LEU A 235 0.18 7.93 -2.01
CA LEU A 235 0.21 7.21 -3.30
C LEU A 235 0.60 8.11 -4.46
N ARG A 236 -0.05 9.28 -4.61
CA ARG A 236 0.15 10.18 -5.76
C ARG A 236 1.51 10.88 -5.75
N MET A 237 2.09 11.09 -4.56
CA MET A 237 3.39 11.72 -4.41
C MET A 237 4.56 10.72 -4.32
N ALA A 238 4.26 9.42 -4.25
CA ALA A 238 5.28 8.38 -4.24
C ALA A 238 5.77 8.10 -5.68
N ASN A 239 7.08 8.18 -5.88
CA ASN A 239 7.74 7.96 -7.18
C ASN A 239 7.91 6.47 -7.52
N TYR A 240 7.32 5.58 -6.73
CA TYR A 240 7.48 4.13 -6.82
C TYR A 240 6.09 3.46 -6.79
N PRO A 241 5.98 2.21 -7.27
CA PRO A 241 4.71 1.50 -7.30
C PRO A 241 4.14 1.37 -5.88
N GLY A 242 2.84 1.58 -5.72
CA GLY A 242 2.23 1.37 -4.41
C GLY A 242 0.71 1.43 -4.36
N VAL A 243 0.19 0.84 -3.29
CA VAL A 243 -1.25 0.75 -3.01
C VAL A 243 -1.53 1.10 -1.54
N LEU A 244 -2.75 1.52 -1.27
CA LEU A 244 -3.32 1.62 0.07
C LEU A 244 -4.47 0.62 0.19
N ILE A 245 -4.50 -0.16 1.26
CA ILE A 245 -5.51 -1.18 1.50
C ILE A 245 -6.35 -0.72 2.69
N GLU A 246 -7.64 -0.50 2.44
CA GLU A 246 -8.65 -0.42 3.50
C GLU A 246 -9.15 -1.84 3.78
N CYS A 247 -8.74 -2.41 4.90
CA CYS A 247 -8.92 -3.83 5.21
C CYS A 247 -10.33 -4.19 5.73
N GLY A 248 -11.21 -3.19 5.89
CA GLY A 248 -12.59 -3.32 6.35
C GLY A 248 -13.04 -2.08 7.15
N PHE A 249 -14.29 -2.05 7.61
CA PHE A 249 -14.91 -0.90 8.27
C PHE A 249 -15.01 -1.05 9.79
N LEU A 250 -14.36 -0.14 10.51
CA LEU A 250 -14.49 0.04 11.97
C LEU A 250 -15.87 0.56 12.39
N SER A 251 -16.61 1.19 11.48
CA SER A 251 -17.97 1.70 11.70
C SER A 251 -19.06 0.62 11.66
N ASN A 252 -18.71 -0.60 11.29
CA ASN A 252 -19.63 -1.73 11.18
C ASN A 252 -19.40 -2.73 12.31
N LYS A 253 -20.42 -2.94 13.14
CA LYS A 253 -20.34 -3.78 14.34
C LYS A 253 -19.98 -5.23 14.06
N ASN A 254 -20.39 -5.79 12.93
CA ASN A 254 -20.07 -7.17 12.60
C ASN A 254 -18.68 -7.25 11.99
N GLU A 255 -18.34 -6.30 11.11
CA GLU A 255 -17.06 -6.31 10.41
C GLU A 255 -15.88 -6.00 11.33
N VAL A 256 -16.04 -5.10 12.30
CA VAL A 256 -14.99 -4.79 13.29
C VAL A 256 -14.52 -6.04 14.05
N GLU A 257 -15.43 -6.94 14.42
CA GLU A 257 -15.07 -8.20 15.06
C GLU A 257 -14.32 -9.14 14.11
N GLN A 258 -14.66 -9.13 12.82
CA GLN A 258 -13.98 -9.95 11.82
C GLN A 258 -12.56 -9.45 11.52
N ILE A 259 -12.33 -8.15 11.40
CA ILE A 259 -11.00 -7.57 11.10
C ILE A 259 -10.07 -7.56 12.32
N LYS A 260 -10.62 -7.58 13.54
CA LYS A 260 -9.85 -7.77 14.79
C LYS A 260 -9.39 -9.21 14.98
N ASN A 261 -10.14 -10.18 14.45
CA ASN A 261 -9.83 -11.58 14.66
C ASN A 261 -8.46 -11.95 14.08
N GLU A 262 -7.62 -12.56 14.91
CA GLU A 262 -6.24 -12.91 14.58
C GLU A 262 -6.11 -13.86 13.38
N GLU A 263 -6.97 -14.88 13.30
CA GLU A 263 -6.99 -15.86 12.20
C GLU A 263 -7.36 -15.18 10.87
N ASN A 264 -8.34 -14.27 10.91
CA ASN A 264 -8.74 -13.49 9.75
C ASN A 264 -7.62 -12.54 9.27
N GLN A 265 -6.87 -11.93 10.20
CA GLN A 265 -5.68 -11.15 9.83
C GLN A 265 -4.60 -12.03 9.18
N ASP A 266 -4.40 -13.26 9.65
CA ASP A 266 -3.46 -14.20 9.01
C ASP A 266 -3.93 -14.60 7.60
N LYS A 267 -5.23 -14.83 7.41
CA LYS A 267 -5.82 -15.07 6.08
C LYS A 267 -5.57 -13.88 5.15
N LEU A 268 -5.78 -12.65 5.61
CA LEU A 268 -5.50 -11.41 4.87
C LEU A 268 -4.03 -11.32 4.47
N VAL A 269 -3.13 -11.43 5.45
CA VAL A 269 -1.68 -11.37 5.24
C VAL A 269 -1.24 -12.40 4.21
N ASN A 270 -1.75 -13.63 4.30
CA ASN A 270 -1.49 -14.68 3.32
C ASN A 270 -1.93 -14.29 1.89
N LYS A 271 -3.06 -13.60 1.71
CA LYS A 271 -3.46 -13.08 0.38
C LYS A 271 -2.53 -11.96 -0.10
N ILE A 272 -2.12 -11.05 0.77
CA ILE A 272 -1.19 -9.97 0.42
C ILE A 272 0.16 -10.55 0.00
N VAL A 273 0.73 -11.48 0.77
CA VAL A 273 2.01 -12.14 0.45
C VAL A 273 1.95 -12.89 -0.87
N LYS A 274 0.87 -13.65 -1.12
CA LYS A 274 0.66 -14.33 -2.42
C LYS A 274 0.60 -13.33 -3.58
N SER A 275 0.03 -12.15 -3.35
CA SER A 275 -0.05 -11.08 -4.35
C SER A 275 1.33 -10.48 -4.64
N VAL A 276 2.13 -10.22 -3.60
CA VAL A 276 3.51 -9.74 -3.75
C VAL A 276 4.35 -10.76 -4.51
N ASN A 277 4.25 -12.04 -4.17
CA ASN A 277 4.93 -13.13 -4.87
C ASN A 277 4.52 -13.29 -6.34
N LYS A 278 3.26 -13.00 -6.69
CA LYS A 278 2.80 -13.04 -8.09
C LYS A 278 3.23 -11.80 -8.89
N TYR A 279 3.55 -10.71 -8.20
CA TYR A 279 3.92 -9.45 -8.84
C TYR A 279 5.41 -9.40 -9.24
N PHE A 280 6.29 -10.01 -8.46
CA PHE A 280 7.74 -10.09 -8.68
C PHE A 280 8.20 -11.39 -9.35
#